data_AF-A0A0B1T3R4-F1
#
_entry.id   AF-A0A0B1T3R4-F1
#
_cell.length_a   1.000
_cell.length_b   1.000
_cell.length_c   1.000
_cell.angle_alpha   90.00
_cell.angle_beta   90.00
_cell.angle_gamma   90.00
#
_symmetry.space_group_name_H-M   'P 1'
#
loop_
_entity.id
_entity.type
_entity.pdbx_description
1 polymer ?
#
loop_
_entity_poly.entity_id
_entity_poly.type
_entity_poly.pdbx_seq_one_letter_code
_entity_poly.pdbx_strand_id
1 'polypeptide(L)'
;MRVLLTVLLAVSSVNAYDAVLFSNEQKITEDFPSVENILSTASADAPVVFIVNPDFTLGQFSREAHAYSAKKEVKGLPAVVKSATYYASRYLRNPVYAPDAVTVTSMDDFISGNEVYIIAGEDWTSMEALTKDVFLELGKNNTNYTAVITATEAVSTNKTREKRVATSEMDSDSPLAAGPDMDMPMVLPPYNRSQYPDVKPGVPALGSCLLYLEGVNIVVQNSKKVFATIPVRSLTNTTSWSYADGDVKCNNATNGTYTFAVRLKLKGDVFDSAQRVKINSGTQLMFT
;
A
#
# COMPACT_ATOMS: atom_id res chain seq x y z
N MET A 1 -10.96 -35.96 -16.30
CA MET A 1 -11.44 -34.78 -15.54
C MET A 1 -10.40 -33.68 -15.73
N ARG A 2 -10.68 -32.63 -16.53
CA ARG A 2 -9.72 -31.55 -16.81
C ARG A 2 -9.87 -30.48 -15.74
N VAL A 3 -8.86 -30.28 -14.89
CA VAL A 3 -8.80 -29.19 -13.92
C VAL A 3 -8.18 -28.00 -14.63
N LEU A 4 -8.95 -26.93 -14.82
CA LEU A 4 -8.44 -25.66 -15.33
C LEU A 4 -7.69 -24.99 -14.17
N LEU A 5 -6.37 -24.86 -14.29
CA LEU A 5 -5.52 -24.23 -13.29
C LEU A 5 -5.36 -22.75 -13.68
N THR A 6 -6.35 -21.94 -13.32
CA THR A 6 -6.27 -20.49 -13.51
C THR A 6 -5.36 -19.92 -12.42
N VAL A 7 -4.12 -19.60 -12.78
CA VAL A 7 -3.18 -18.90 -11.90
C VAL A 7 -3.56 -17.42 -11.93
N LEU A 8 -4.45 -17.02 -11.04
CA LEU A 8 -4.72 -15.61 -10.82
C LEU A 8 -3.54 -15.03 -10.02
N LEU A 9 -2.88 -14.00 -10.56
CA LEU A 9 -2.11 -13.04 -9.79
C LEU A 9 -3.08 -12.30 -8.85
N ALA A 10 -3.50 -12.97 -7.79
CA ALA A 10 -3.99 -12.27 -6.63
C ALA A 10 -2.73 -11.70 -5.98
N VAL A 11 -2.36 -10.48 -6.38
CA VAL A 11 -1.55 -9.63 -5.52
C VAL A 11 -2.33 -9.62 -4.21
N SER A 12 -1.86 -10.38 -3.22
CA SER A 12 -2.14 -9.99 -1.87
C SER A 12 -1.43 -8.69 -1.71
N SER A 13 -2.17 -7.63 -2.00
CA SER A 13 -1.97 -6.42 -1.28
C SER A 13 -2.10 -6.85 0.19
N VAL A 14 -0.94 -7.10 0.80
CA VAL A 14 -0.81 -6.75 2.20
C VAL A 14 -1.17 -5.28 2.15
N ASN A 15 -2.42 -4.97 2.47
CA ASN A 15 -2.95 -3.63 2.50
C ASN A 15 -2.30 -2.97 3.71
N ALA A 16 -0.99 -2.73 3.62
CA ALA A 16 -0.21 -1.93 4.53
C ALA A 16 -0.34 -0.52 3.98
N TYR A 17 -1.25 0.24 4.54
CA TYR A 17 -1.38 1.64 4.19
C TYR A 17 -0.36 2.43 4.97
N ASP A 18 0.43 3.22 4.26
CA ASP A 18 1.27 4.23 4.88
C ASP A 18 0.37 5.16 5.71
N ALA A 19 0.79 5.44 6.94
CA ALA A 19 0.10 6.37 7.80
C ALA A 19 1.07 7.24 8.60
N VAL A 20 0.69 8.49 8.79
CA VAL A 20 1.35 9.43 9.71
C VAL A 20 0.33 9.88 10.73
N LEU A 21 0.60 9.57 11.99
CA LEU A 21 -0.26 9.93 13.11
C LEU A 21 0.36 11.07 13.89
N PHE A 22 -0.45 12.03 14.33
CA PHE A 22 0.01 13.13 15.17
C PHE A 22 -1.06 13.67 16.10
N SER A 23 -0.63 14.16 17.26
CA SER A 23 -1.48 14.75 18.30
C SER A 23 -0.65 15.67 19.19
N ASN A 24 -1.30 16.65 19.81
CA ASN A 24 -0.68 17.51 20.82
C ASN A 24 -0.89 17.02 22.26
N GLU A 25 -1.83 16.11 22.49
CA GLU A 25 -2.16 15.62 23.83
C GLU A 25 -1.94 14.12 23.98
N GLN A 26 -2.41 13.35 23.00
CA GLN A 26 -2.31 11.92 23.07
C GLN A 26 -0.90 11.48 22.69
N LYS A 27 -0.21 10.83 23.63
CA LYS A 27 1.11 10.27 23.36
C LYS A 27 1.00 9.19 22.27
N ILE A 28 1.65 9.46 21.15
CA ILE A 28 1.76 8.57 20.01
C ILE A 28 3.19 8.06 19.91
N THR A 29 3.34 6.73 19.89
CA THR A 29 4.58 6.02 19.55
C THR A 29 4.33 5.16 18.31
N GLU A 30 5.36 4.46 17.86
CA GLU A 30 5.34 3.66 16.63
C GLU A 30 4.18 2.64 16.61
N ASP A 31 4.00 1.88 17.69
CA ASP A 31 2.98 0.82 17.77
C ASP A 31 1.79 1.17 18.70
N PHE A 32 1.86 2.23 19.51
CA PHE A 32 0.87 2.51 20.55
C PHE A 32 0.47 3.99 20.65
N PRO A 33 -0.80 4.30 20.95
CA PRO A 33 -1.97 3.41 20.87
C PRO A 33 -2.23 2.96 19.41
N SER A 34 -2.97 1.87 19.23
CA SER A 34 -3.43 1.46 17.89
C SER A 34 -4.49 2.44 17.36
N VAL A 35 -4.72 2.47 16.05
CA VAL A 35 -5.71 3.40 15.46
C VAL A 35 -7.13 3.05 15.92
N GLU A 36 -7.41 1.77 16.13
CA GLU A 36 -8.69 1.31 16.68
C GLU A 36 -8.88 1.79 18.12
N ASN A 37 -7.82 1.79 18.93
CA ASN A 37 -7.87 2.33 20.29
C ASN A 37 -8.10 3.85 20.26
N ILE A 38 -7.40 4.58 19.37
CA ILE A 38 -7.60 6.02 19.16
C ILE A 38 -9.06 6.31 18.80
N LEU A 39 -9.62 5.56 17.85
CA LEU A 39 -11.02 5.67 17.46
C LEU A 39 -12.01 5.35 18.58
N SER A 40 -11.73 4.31 19.38
CA SER A 40 -12.62 3.94 20.48
C SER A 40 -12.70 4.99 21.60
N THR A 41 -11.76 5.93 21.61
CA THR A 41 -11.70 7.05 22.55
C THR A 41 -12.07 8.40 21.93
N ALA A 42 -12.49 8.41 20.66
CA ALA A 42 -12.92 9.63 19.98
C ALA A 42 -14.13 10.25 20.69
N SER A 43 -14.18 11.57 20.74
CA SER A 43 -15.31 12.32 21.30
C SER A 43 -15.39 13.71 20.66
N ALA A 44 -16.48 14.43 20.86
CA ALA A 44 -16.64 15.79 20.33
C ALA A 44 -15.55 16.77 20.83
N ASP A 45 -15.04 16.55 22.05
CA ASP A 45 -14.00 17.38 22.68
C ASP A 45 -12.58 16.94 22.31
N ALA A 46 -12.44 15.69 21.83
CA ALA A 46 -11.19 15.09 21.36
C ALA A 46 -11.41 14.26 20.08
N PRO A 47 -11.78 14.88 18.95
CA PRO A 47 -12.11 14.17 17.73
C PRO A 47 -10.89 13.53 17.07
N VAL A 48 -11.17 12.48 16.30
CA VAL A 48 -10.20 11.82 15.44
C VAL A 48 -10.41 12.29 14.01
N VAL A 49 -9.34 12.77 13.38
CA VAL A 49 -9.39 13.31 12.02
C VAL A 49 -8.55 12.46 11.08
N PHE A 50 -9.19 11.70 10.21
CA PHE A 50 -8.53 11.07 9.08
C PHE A 50 -8.36 12.09 7.95
N ILE A 51 -7.14 12.25 7.46
CA ILE A 51 -6.80 13.08 6.32
C ILE A 51 -6.39 12.12 5.21
N VAL A 52 -7.19 12.03 4.15
CA VAL A 52 -7.03 10.97 3.16
C VAL A 52 -6.88 11.50 1.73
N ASN A 53 -6.03 10.81 0.99
CA ASN A 53 -5.76 11.02 -0.43
C ASN A 53 -5.57 9.63 -1.09
N PRO A 54 -6.11 9.37 -2.31
CA PRO A 54 -5.95 8.10 -3.00
C PRO A 54 -4.50 7.59 -3.15
N ASP A 55 -3.54 8.51 -3.34
CA ASP A 55 -2.14 8.23 -3.67
C ASP A 55 -1.19 8.40 -2.48
N PHE A 56 -1.71 8.52 -1.26
CA PHE A 56 -0.87 8.77 -0.10
C PHE A 56 0.18 7.67 0.13
N THR A 57 1.43 8.11 0.24
CA THR A 57 2.57 7.27 0.64
C THR A 57 3.53 8.06 1.54
N LEU A 58 4.35 7.38 2.34
CA LEU A 58 5.43 8.00 3.11
C LEU A 58 6.46 8.68 2.18
N GLY A 59 6.60 8.18 0.95
CA GLY A 59 7.42 8.81 -0.09
C GLY A 59 6.86 10.18 -0.53
N GLN A 60 5.55 10.26 -0.78
CA GLN A 60 4.87 11.54 -1.03
C GLN A 60 5.02 12.47 0.17
N PHE A 61 4.72 12.02 1.38
CA PHE A 61 4.86 12.83 2.59
C PHE A 61 6.28 13.38 2.76
N SER A 62 7.30 12.54 2.55
CA SER A 62 8.71 12.91 2.66
C SER A 62 9.15 13.93 1.61
N ARG A 63 8.58 13.87 0.41
CA ARG A 63 8.81 14.86 -0.65
C ARG A 63 8.26 16.23 -0.25
N GLU A 64 7.01 16.29 0.23
CA GLU A 64 6.37 17.53 0.67
C GLU A 64 7.01 18.06 1.97
N ALA A 65 7.51 17.17 2.82
CA ALA A 65 8.29 17.52 4.01
C ALA A 65 9.73 17.99 3.70
N HIS A 66 10.14 17.99 2.43
CA HIS A 66 11.51 18.31 2.01
C HIS A 66 12.60 17.47 2.70
N ALA A 67 12.28 16.23 3.09
CA ALA A 67 13.14 15.38 3.93
C ALA A 67 14.54 15.11 3.33
N TYR A 68 14.65 15.12 2.01
CA TYR A 68 15.90 14.89 1.27
C TYR A 68 16.43 16.14 0.55
N SER A 69 15.87 17.31 0.84
CA SER A 69 16.27 18.56 0.18
C SER A 69 17.19 19.40 1.07
N ALA A 70 18.04 20.23 0.45
CA ALA A 70 18.85 21.21 1.18
C ALA A 70 18.00 22.36 1.78
N LYS A 71 16.74 22.51 1.36
CA LYS A 71 15.80 23.48 1.93
C LYS A 71 15.27 22.94 3.25
N LYS A 72 15.45 23.73 4.32
CA LYS A 72 15.01 23.37 5.68
C LYS A 72 13.60 23.86 6.02
N GLU A 73 13.04 24.77 5.21
CA GLU A 73 11.72 25.33 5.46
C GLU A 73 10.66 24.30 5.06
N VAL A 74 9.93 23.78 6.04
CA VAL A 74 8.80 22.87 5.84
C VAL A 74 7.53 23.69 5.98
N LYS A 75 6.60 23.57 5.03
CA LYS A 75 5.31 24.28 5.03
C LYS A 75 4.16 23.27 5.03
N GLY A 76 2.94 23.76 5.14
CA GLY A 76 1.75 22.95 4.94
C GLY A 76 1.56 21.86 6.00
N LEU A 77 0.92 20.76 5.59
CA LEU A 77 0.60 19.66 6.49
C LEU A 77 1.84 19.03 7.16
N PRO A 78 2.99 18.84 6.48
CA PRO A 78 4.19 18.32 7.13
C PRO A 78 4.75 19.25 8.21
N ALA A 79 4.57 20.57 8.07
CA ALA A 79 4.95 21.52 9.11
C ALA A 79 4.05 21.37 10.34
N VAL A 80 2.75 21.15 10.13
CA VAL A 80 1.79 20.87 11.21
C VAL A 80 2.17 19.60 11.95
N VAL A 81 2.42 18.50 11.24
CA VAL A 81 2.88 17.23 11.84
C VAL A 81 4.15 17.43 12.66
N LYS A 82 5.14 18.15 12.11
CA LYS A 82 6.41 18.40 12.79
C LYS A 82 6.28 19.32 14.01
N SER A 83 5.26 20.19 14.02
CA SER A 83 4.95 21.04 15.17
C SER A 83 4.16 20.32 16.26
N ALA A 84 3.60 19.14 15.97
CA ALA A 84 2.85 18.37 16.94
C ALA A 84 3.76 17.81 18.04
N THR A 85 3.24 17.75 19.27
CA THR A 85 3.99 17.23 20.43
C THR A 85 4.34 15.75 20.27
N TYR A 86 3.42 14.97 19.69
CA TYR A 86 3.59 13.55 19.45
C TYR A 86 3.25 13.23 17.99
N TYR A 87 4.14 12.52 17.31
CA TYR A 87 3.90 12.03 15.96
C TYR A 87 4.67 10.74 15.68
N ALA A 88 4.12 9.88 14.83
CA ALA A 88 4.79 8.66 14.36
C ALA A 88 4.29 8.25 12.97
N SER A 89 5.18 7.73 12.14
CA SER A 89 4.83 7.01 10.92
C SER A 89 4.66 5.53 11.21
N ARG A 90 3.64 4.87 10.64
CA ARG A 90 3.44 3.42 10.76
C ARG A 90 2.63 2.86 9.59
N TYR A 91 2.55 1.54 9.49
CA TYR A 91 1.74 0.84 8.50
C TYR A 91 0.42 0.36 9.11
N LEU A 92 -0.71 0.70 8.48
CA LEU A 92 -2.02 0.14 8.82
C LEU A 92 -2.20 -1.17 8.08
N ARG A 93 -2.19 -2.30 8.78
CA ARG A 93 -2.28 -3.63 8.16
C ARG A 93 -3.65 -3.96 7.57
N ASN A 94 -4.68 -3.27 8.04
CA ASN A 94 -6.07 -3.43 7.61
C ASN A 94 -6.71 -2.04 7.47
N PRO A 95 -7.70 -1.88 6.59
CA PRO A 95 -8.54 -0.70 6.60
C PRO A 95 -9.18 -0.49 7.97
N VAL A 96 -9.16 0.75 8.43
CA VAL A 96 -9.75 1.20 9.67
C VAL A 96 -11.24 1.41 9.44
N TYR A 97 -12.08 0.77 10.26
CA TYR A 97 -13.52 0.91 10.17
C TYR A 97 -13.99 2.06 11.07
N ALA A 98 -14.57 3.10 10.47
CA ALA A 98 -15.05 4.30 11.13
C ALA A 98 -16.50 4.59 10.68
N PRO A 99 -17.50 3.84 11.19
CA PRO A 99 -18.87 3.88 10.69
C PRO A 99 -19.57 5.23 10.88
N ASP A 100 -19.26 5.91 11.98
CA ASP A 100 -19.90 7.17 12.38
C ASP A 100 -19.10 8.40 11.92
N ALA A 101 -18.12 8.19 11.04
CA ALA A 101 -17.29 9.28 10.54
C ALA A 101 -18.04 10.13 9.51
N VAL A 102 -17.97 11.45 9.71
CA VAL A 102 -18.44 12.42 8.71
C VAL A 102 -17.35 12.58 7.66
N THR A 103 -17.67 12.23 6.42
CA THR A 103 -16.78 12.44 5.28
C THR A 103 -16.91 13.87 4.79
N VAL A 104 -15.82 14.62 4.84
CA VAL A 104 -15.72 16.02 4.45
C VAL A 104 -14.95 16.09 3.14
N THR A 105 -15.67 16.37 2.05
CA THR A 105 -15.08 16.63 0.71
C THR A 105 -15.07 18.12 0.38
N SER A 106 -15.89 18.89 1.10
CA SER A 106 -15.97 20.34 1.08
C SER A 106 -16.37 20.85 2.47
N MET A 107 -16.18 22.14 2.74
CA MET A 107 -16.58 22.72 4.04
C MET A 107 -18.09 22.67 4.30
N ASP A 108 -18.92 22.52 3.26
CA ASP A 108 -20.37 22.35 3.41
C ASP A 108 -20.74 21.00 4.06
N ASP A 109 -19.84 20.01 3.98
CA ASP A 109 -20.00 18.69 4.59
C ASP A 109 -19.59 18.68 6.08
N PHE A 110 -18.96 19.75 6.56
CA PHE A 110 -18.43 19.81 7.92
C PHE A 110 -19.56 19.97 8.95
N ILE A 111 -19.67 19.00 9.86
CA ILE A 111 -20.64 19.02 10.95
C ILE A 111 -19.88 19.18 12.27
N SER A 112 -20.04 20.33 12.92
CA SER A 112 -19.39 20.60 14.21
C SER A 112 -19.83 19.60 15.29
N GLY A 113 -18.89 19.27 16.20
CA GLY A 113 -19.14 18.38 17.33
C GLY A 113 -19.17 16.89 16.98
N ASN A 114 -18.86 16.49 15.75
CA ASN A 114 -18.70 15.08 15.43
C ASN A 114 -17.40 14.50 16.03
N GLU A 115 -17.42 13.21 16.35
CA GLU A 115 -16.29 12.54 17.01
C GLU A 115 -15.21 12.11 16.01
N VAL A 116 -15.60 11.78 14.78
CA VAL A 116 -14.68 11.29 13.75
C VAL A 116 -14.92 12.00 12.43
N TYR A 117 -13.87 12.51 11.81
CA TYR A 117 -13.92 13.15 10.50
C TYR A 117 -13.03 12.40 9.50
N ILE A 118 -13.46 12.30 8.25
CA ILE A 118 -12.64 11.86 7.13
C ILE A 118 -12.56 13.01 6.13
N ILE A 119 -11.45 13.73 6.11
CA ILE A 119 -11.16 14.79 5.16
C ILE A 119 -10.59 14.15 3.90
N ALA A 120 -11.37 14.12 2.82
CA ALA A 120 -11.00 13.46 1.58
C ALA A 120 -10.63 14.48 0.50
N GLY A 121 -9.35 14.49 0.10
CA GLY A 121 -8.88 15.26 -1.06
C GLY A 121 -8.56 14.35 -2.24
N GLU A 122 -8.79 14.85 -3.46
CA GLU A 122 -8.43 14.13 -4.70
C GLU A 122 -6.91 14.11 -4.93
N ASP A 123 -6.21 15.11 -4.42
CA ASP A 123 -4.76 15.25 -4.49
C ASP A 123 -4.20 15.90 -3.21
N TRP A 124 -2.88 16.07 -3.13
CA TRP A 124 -2.25 16.67 -1.95
C TRP A 124 -2.70 18.12 -1.68
N THR A 125 -2.87 18.91 -2.74
CA THR A 125 -3.14 20.35 -2.61
C THR A 125 -4.55 20.59 -2.08
N SER A 126 -5.53 19.90 -2.66
CA SER A 126 -6.93 19.90 -2.23
C SER A 126 -7.08 19.34 -0.81
N MET A 127 -6.41 18.23 -0.51
CA MET A 127 -6.35 17.65 0.84
C MET A 127 -5.80 18.66 1.86
N GLU A 128 -4.68 19.32 1.56
CA GLU A 128 -4.06 20.29 2.48
C GLU A 128 -4.92 21.54 2.68
N ALA A 129 -5.51 22.08 1.60
CA ALA A 129 -6.40 23.23 1.67
C ALA A 129 -7.62 22.94 2.54
N LEU A 130 -8.31 21.81 2.31
CA LEU A 130 -9.48 21.42 3.08
C LEU A 130 -9.11 21.10 4.54
N THR A 131 -7.97 20.45 4.76
CA THR A 131 -7.46 20.18 6.12
C THR A 131 -7.24 21.46 6.91
N LYS A 132 -6.68 22.49 6.26
CA LYS A 132 -6.46 23.79 6.89
C LYS A 132 -7.79 24.42 7.33
N ASP A 133 -8.80 24.39 6.48
CA ASP A 133 -10.10 24.99 6.78
C ASP A 133 -10.83 24.23 7.91
N VAL A 134 -10.80 22.89 7.89
CA VAL A 134 -11.36 22.06 8.96
C VAL A 134 -10.61 22.27 10.29
N PHE A 135 -9.28 22.35 10.27
CA PHE A 135 -8.48 22.60 11.48
C PHE A 135 -8.74 23.99 12.06
N LEU A 136 -9.05 24.99 11.23
CA LEU A 136 -9.49 26.30 11.71
C LEU A 136 -10.83 26.21 12.45
N GLU A 137 -11.78 25.43 11.95
CA GLU A 137 -13.08 25.22 12.63
C GLU A 137 -12.92 24.44 13.94
N LEU A 138 -12.14 23.35 13.96
CA LEU A 138 -11.86 22.59 15.19
C LEU A 138 -11.10 23.45 16.22
N GLY A 139 -10.18 24.30 15.74
CA GLY A 139 -9.38 25.18 16.60
C GLY A 139 -10.17 26.28 17.31
N LYS A 140 -11.35 26.70 16.79
CA LYS A 140 -12.16 27.78 17.39
C LYS A 140 -12.61 27.48 18.82
N ASN A 141 -12.76 26.21 19.16
CA ASN A 141 -13.24 25.76 20.48
C ASN A 141 -12.11 25.23 21.38
N ASN A 142 -10.83 25.45 21.04
CA ASN A 142 -9.68 24.76 21.65
C ASN A 142 -9.84 23.23 21.68
N THR A 143 -10.53 22.69 20.68
CA THR A 143 -10.74 21.25 20.56
C THR A 143 -9.42 20.59 20.20
N ASN A 144 -8.93 19.73 21.08
CA ASN A 144 -7.75 18.93 20.81
C ASN A 144 -8.13 17.82 19.85
N TYR A 145 -7.23 17.40 18.97
CA TYR A 145 -7.52 16.34 18.03
C TYR A 145 -6.34 15.39 17.88
N THR A 146 -6.65 14.18 17.47
CA THR A 146 -5.66 13.22 16.96
C THR A 146 -5.91 13.02 15.49
N ALA A 147 -4.90 13.26 14.67
CA ALA A 147 -5.00 13.18 13.22
C ALA A 147 -4.20 12.00 12.65
N VAL A 148 -4.73 11.40 11.59
CA VAL A 148 -4.14 10.28 10.86
C VAL A 148 -4.15 10.63 9.37
N ILE A 149 -2.98 10.80 8.78
CA ILE A 149 -2.82 10.97 7.34
C ILE A 149 -2.61 9.60 6.72
N THR A 150 -3.43 9.19 5.75
CA THR A 150 -3.31 7.86 5.11
C THR A 150 -3.99 7.82 3.74
N ALA A 151 -3.98 6.66 3.09
CA ALA A 151 -4.68 6.47 1.81
C ALA A 151 -6.20 6.43 1.99
N THR A 152 -6.97 6.90 1.00
CA THR A 152 -8.45 6.90 1.07
C THR A 152 -9.04 5.52 1.34
N GLU A 153 -8.47 4.47 0.77
CA GLU A 153 -8.92 3.09 1.01
C GLU A 153 -8.50 2.50 2.37
N ALA A 154 -7.67 3.21 3.12
CA ALA A 154 -7.24 2.80 4.46
C ALA A 154 -8.30 3.08 5.52
N VAL A 155 -9.35 3.83 5.20
CA VAL A 155 -10.44 4.19 6.11
C VAL A 155 -11.76 3.92 5.41
N SER A 156 -12.69 3.24 6.09
CA SER A 156 -14.01 2.94 5.52
C SER A 156 -15.11 3.22 6.52
N THR A 157 -16.15 3.92 6.07
CA THR A 157 -17.44 4.06 6.77
C THR A 157 -18.32 2.83 6.59
N ASN A 158 -18.06 2.01 5.57
CA ASN A 158 -18.83 0.81 5.26
C ASN A 158 -18.05 -0.49 5.55
N LYS A 159 -18.68 -1.43 6.24
CA LYS A 159 -18.09 -2.75 6.57
C LYS A 159 -17.98 -3.66 5.34
N THR A 160 -18.61 -3.29 4.23
CA THR A 160 -18.54 -4.01 2.96
C THR A 160 -17.21 -3.74 2.27
N ARG A 161 -16.31 -4.73 2.34
CA ARG A 161 -15.07 -4.78 1.55
C ARG A 161 -15.40 -4.62 0.06
N GLU A 162 -15.07 -3.47 -0.52
CA GLU A 162 -15.13 -3.29 -1.97
C GLU A 162 -14.04 -4.15 -2.62
N LYS A 163 -14.49 -5.23 -3.27
CA LYS A 163 -13.63 -6.16 -3.99
C LYS A 163 -13.28 -5.53 -5.34
N ARG A 164 -12.02 -5.12 -5.53
CA ARG A 164 -11.53 -4.75 -6.87
C ARG A 164 -11.69 -5.97 -7.80
N VAL A 165 -12.37 -5.76 -8.93
CA VAL A 165 -12.33 -6.67 -10.08
C VAL A 165 -11.11 -6.29 -10.90
N ALA A 166 -10.07 -7.13 -10.87
CA ALA A 166 -8.99 -7.02 -11.84
C ALA A 166 -9.52 -7.56 -13.18
N THR A 167 -9.76 -6.67 -14.14
CA THR A 167 -9.90 -7.03 -15.54
C THR A 167 -8.50 -7.17 -16.13
N SER A 168 -8.02 -8.40 -16.28
CA SER A 168 -6.97 -8.72 -17.24
C SER A 168 -7.36 -9.98 -18.00
N GLU A 169 -7.66 -9.81 -19.29
CA GLU A 169 -7.65 -10.90 -20.25
C GLU A 169 -6.18 -11.31 -20.45
N MET A 170 -5.91 -12.60 -20.33
CA MET A 170 -4.56 -13.18 -20.54
C MET A 170 -4.43 -13.58 -22.01
N ASP A 171 -3.57 -12.91 -22.74
CA ASP A 171 -2.96 -13.46 -23.95
C ASP A 171 -1.76 -14.34 -23.57
N SER A 172 -1.70 -15.51 -24.19
CA SER A 172 -0.69 -16.54 -23.96
C SER A 172 0.54 -16.30 -24.83
N ASP A 173 1.72 -16.15 -24.22
CA ASP A 173 2.98 -16.21 -24.95
C ASP A 173 4.06 -17.08 -24.26
N SER A 174 4.96 -17.59 -25.11
CA SER A 174 5.85 -18.75 -24.91
C SER A 174 6.93 -18.61 -23.82
N PRO A 175 7.44 -19.72 -23.25
CA PRO A 175 8.38 -19.65 -22.13
C PRO A 175 9.81 -19.29 -22.60
N LEU A 176 10.27 -18.10 -22.23
CA LEU A 176 11.69 -17.72 -22.27
C LEU A 176 12.46 -18.36 -21.11
N ALA A 177 13.76 -18.63 -21.33
CA ALA A 177 14.64 -19.32 -20.40
C ALA A 177 14.76 -18.57 -19.06
N ALA A 178 14.52 -19.26 -17.94
CA ALA A 178 14.59 -18.66 -16.60
C ALA A 178 16.02 -18.19 -16.26
N GLY A 179 16.17 -16.95 -15.79
CA GLY A 179 17.43 -16.44 -15.24
C GLY A 179 17.73 -16.99 -13.84
N PRO A 180 18.87 -16.63 -13.23
CA PRO A 180 19.28 -17.05 -11.90
C PRO A 180 18.21 -16.83 -10.82
N ASP A 181 18.21 -17.77 -9.87
CA ASP A 181 17.38 -17.72 -8.67
C ASP A 181 17.78 -16.53 -7.77
N MET A 182 16.76 -15.92 -7.18
CA MET A 182 16.83 -14.78 -6.27
C MET A 182 15.96 -15.04 -5.04
N ASP A 183 16.37 -14.42 -3.94
CA ASP A 183 15.64 -14.40 -2.69
C ASP A 183 14.78 -13.13 -2.59
N MET A 184 13.77 -13.17 -1.72
CA MET A 184 12.92 -12.03 -1.40
C MET A 184 13.56 -11.18 -0.27
N PRO A 185 13.33 -9.86 -0.22
CA PRO A 185 12.51 -9.07 -1.13
C PRO A 185 13.18 -8.85 -2.49
N MET A 186 12.36 -8.83 -3.55
CA MET A 186 12.83 -8.67 -4.92
C MET A 186 12.67 -7.23 -5.38
N VAL A 187 13.72 -6.70 -6.02
CA VAL A 187 13.75 -5.37 -6.63
C VAL A 187 14.09 -5.55 -8.11
N LEU A 188 13.19 -5.14 -9.00
CA LEU A 188 13.40 -5.15 -10.45
C LEU A 188 13.26 -3.73 -11.03
N PRO A 189 14.17 -3.29 -11.91
CA PRO A 189 15.46 -3.92 -12.21
C PRO A 189 16.38 -4.00 -10.97
N PRO A 190 17.24 -5.03 -10.84
CA PRO A 190 18.13 -5.14 -9.69
C PRO A 190 19.19 -4.04 -9.71
N TYR A 191 19.30 -3.29 -8.62
CA TYR A 191 20.43 -2.39 -8.42
C TYR A 191 21.69 -3.25 -8.21
N ASN A 192 22.65 -3.12 -9.11
CA ASN A 192 24.05 -3.50 -8.88
C ASN A 192 24.37 -5.03 -8.89
N ARG A 193 24.00 -5.77 -9.94
CA ARG A 193 24.54 -7.14 -10.17
C ARG A 193 25.38 -7.23 -11.45
N SER A 194 26.62 -7.72 -11.30
CA SER A 194 27.56 -7.99 -12.39
C SER A 194 27.13 -9.11 -13.35
N GLN A 195 26.11 -9.88 -12.97
CA GLN A 195 25.55 -10.99 -13.75
C GLN A 195 24.60 -10.53 -14.87
N TYR A 196 24.19 -9.26 -14.86
CA TYR A 196 23.28 -8.66 -15.82
C TYR A 196 23.83 -7.30 -16.26
N PRO A 197 24.78 -7.28 -17.22
CA PRO A 197 25.51 -6.07 -17.58
C PRO A 197 24.64 -4.98 -18.21
N ASP A 198 23.46 -5.36 -18.73
CA ASP A 198 22.57 -4.50 -19.50
C ASP A 198 21.59 -3.69 -18.64
N VAL A 199 21.55 -3.95 -17.33
CA VAL A 199 20.63 -3.33 -16.39
C VAL A 199 21.41 -2.54 -15.35
N LYS A 200 21.87 -1.34 -15.73
CA LYS A 200 22.64 -0.44 -14.85
C LYS A 200 21.82 0.79 -14.45
N PRO A 201 21.65 1.07 -13.14
CA PRO A 201 21.15 2.35 -12.67
C PRO A 201 22.12 3.46 -13.09
N GLY A 202 21.62 4.51 -13.74
CA GLY A 202 22.39 5.71 -14.08
C GLY A 202 22.60 5.99 -15.57
N VAL A 203 22.09 5.14 -16.47
CA VAL A 203 21.96 5.52 -17.89
C VAL A 203 20.59 6.16 -18.07
N PRO A 204 20.51 7.43 -18.52
CA PRO A 204 19.25 8.20 -18.57
C PRO A 204 18.20 7.66 -19.56
N ALA A 205 18.48 6.54 -20.22
CA ALA A 205 17.59 5.88 -21.18
C ALA A 205 16.70 4.77 -20.56
N LEU A 206 16.97 4.36 -19.32
CA LEU A 206 16.10 3.42 -18.58
C LEU A 206 15.15 4.23 -17.72
N GLY A 207 13.94 4.45 -18.23
CA GLY A 207 12.84 5.06 -17.48
C GLY A 207 12.69 4.50 -16.07
N SER A 208 12.11 5.32 -15.19
CA SER A 208 12.02 5.16 -13.73
C SER A 208 11.05 4.05 -13.27
N CYS A 209 11.11 2.87 -13.87
CA CYS A 209 10.28 1.73 -13.49
C CYS A 209 10.94 0.95 -12.34
N LEU A 210 10.17 0.68 -11.28
CA LEU A 210 10.62 -0.09 -10.13
C LEU A 210 9.50 -1.04 -9.72
N LEU A 211 9.80 -2.33 -9.68
CA LEU A 211 8.97 -3.34 -9.02
C LEU A 211 9.65 -3.78 -7.74
N TYR A 212 8.95 -3.64 -6.63
CA TYR A 212 9.34 -4.14 -5.32
C TYR A 212 8.34 -5.20 -4.86
N LEU A 213 8.82 -6.40 -4.52
CA LEU A 213 7.99 -7.51 -4.06
C LEU A 213 8.53 -8.11 -2.76
N GLU A 214 7.68 -8.21 -1.73
CA GLU A 214 8.01 -8.82 -0.43
C GLU A 214 7.27 -10.13 -0.16
N GLY A 215 6.22 -10.43 -0.92
CA GLY A 215 5.51 -11.71 -0.88
C GLY A 215 4.45 -11.82 -1.97
N VAL A 216 3.90 -13.03 -2.16
CA VAL A 216 2.74 -13.25 -3.03
C VAL A 216 1.73 -14.16 -2.34
N ASN A 217 0.47 -14.08 -2.74
CA ASN A 217 -0.53 -15.07 -2.38
C ASN A 217 -1.01 -15.79 -3.64
N ILE A 218 -1.02 -17.12 -3.58
CA ILE A 218 -1.61 -17.93 -4.66
C ILE A 218 -3.08 -18.11 -4.33
N VAL A 219 -3.96 -17.63 -5.20
CA VAL A 219 -5.41 -17.85 -5.06
C VAL A 219 -5.85 -18.93 -6.02
N VAL A 220 -6.43 -19.99 -5.47
CA VAL A 220 -6.97 -21.12 -6.21
C VAL A 220 -8.49 -21.05 -6.18
N GLN A 221 -9.11 -21.03 -7.36
CA GLN A 221 -10.56 -21.05 -7.51
C GLN A 221 -11.02 -22.43 -7.97
N ASN A 222 -12.03 -23.00 -7.30
CA ASN A 222 -12.66 -24.24 -7.76
C ASN A 222 -13.82 -23.97 -8.74
N SER A 223 -14.37 -25.04 -9.32
CA SER A 223 -15.49 -24.97 -10.26
C SER A 223 -16.77 -24.33 -9.70
N LYS A 224 -16.91 -24.25 -8.37
CA LYS A 224 -18.03 -23.61 -7.66
C LYS A 224 -17.76 -22.14 -7.31
N LYS A 225 -16.69 -21.55 -7.86
CA LYS A 225 -16.23 -20.17 -7.55
C LYS A 225 -15.89 -19.94 -6.07
N VAL A 226 -15.52 -20.99 -5.35
CA VAL A 226 -14.96 -20.88 -4.00
C VAL A 226 -13.46 -20.68 -4.11
N PHE A 227 -12.93 -19.75 -3.33
CA PHE A 227 -11.53 -19.36 -3.34
C PHE A 227 -10.81 -19.92 -2.11
N ALA A 228 -9.58 -20.38 -2.32
CA ALA A 228 -8.61 -20.64 -1.27
C ALA A 228 -7.37 -19.78 -1.52
N THR A 229 -6.82 -19.21 -0.45
CA THR A 229 -5.63 -18.35 -0.52
C THR A 229 -4.48 -19.05 0.18
N ILE A 230 -3.37 -19.18 -0.53
CA ILE A 230 -2.13 -19.77 -0.03
C ILE A 230 -1.09 -18.64 0.06
N PRO A 231 -0.79 -18.15 1.27
CA PRO A 231 0.20 -17.10 1.42
C PRO A 231 1.61 -17.67 1.25
N VAL A 232 2.31 -17.17 0.24
CA VAL A 232 3.71 -17.47 -0.02
C VAL A 232 4.53 -16.28 0.46
N ARG A 233 4.84 -16.31 1.76
CA ARG A 233 5.68 -15.30 2.41
C ARG A 233 7.15 -15.55 2.10
N SER A 234 7.97 -14.50 2.20
CA SER A 234 9.43 -14.57 2.17
C SER A 234 9.96 -15.49 3.27
N LEU A 235 9.98 -16.80 2.98
CA LEU A 235 10.66 -17.81 3.74
C LEU A 235 11.74 -18.33 2.80
N THR A 236 12.99 -17.98 3.11
CA THR A 236 14.21 -18.25 2.32
C THR A 236 14.41 -19.73 1.92
N ASN A 237 13.64 -20.65 2.51
CA ASN A 237 13.76 -22.09 2.28
C ASN A 237 12.58 -22.74 1.54
N THR A 238 11.48 -22.02 1.26
CA THR A 238 10.28 -22.63 0.64
C THR A 238 10.08 -22.25 -0.81
N THR A 239 10.78 -21.22 -1.31
CA THR A 239 10.64 -20.69 -2.66
C THR A 239 11.97 -20.30 -3.29
N SER A 240 12.02 -20.23 -4.62
CA SER A 240 13.01 -19.45 -5.38
C SER A 240 12.32 -18.62 -6.44
N TRP A 241 12.91 -17.47 -6.75
CA TRP A 241 12.35 -16.49 -7.66
C TRP A 241 13.31 -16.24 -8.82
N SER A 242 12.82 -16.05 -10.04
CA SER A 242 13.68 -15.68 -11.17
C SER A 242 12.95 -14.80 -12.17
N TYR A 243 13.72 -14.04 -12.94
CA TYR A 243 13.26 -13.32 -14.12
C TYR A 243 14.26 -13.59 -15.24
N ALA A 244 13.93 -13.23 -16.47
CA ALA A 244 14.69 -13.45 -17.68
C ALA A 244 14.85 -12.14 -18.46
N ASP A 245 15.71 -12.17 -19.47
CA ASP A 245 15.79 -11.07 -20.42
C ASP A 245 14.43 -10.90 -21.15
N GLY A 246 14.01 -9.65 -21.32
CA GLY A 246 12.69 -9.29 -21.86
C GLY A 246 11.52 -9.35 -20.86
N ASP A 247 11.72 -9.85 -19.64
CA ASP A 247 10.68 -9.87 -18.61
C ASP A 247 10.40 -8.48 -18.01
N VAL A 248 11.34 -7.55 -18.11
CA VAL A 248 11.16 -6.16 -17.66
C VAL A 248 11.07 -5.27 -18.89
N LYS A 249 9.88 -4.72 -19.14
CA LYS A 249 9.65 -3.74 -20.21
C LYS A 249 9.29 -2.41 -19.60
N CYS A 250 10.18 -1.44 -19.81
CA CYS A 250 9.97 -0.09 -19.32
C CYS A 250 9.84 0.90 -20.45
N ASN A 251 8.80 1.72 -20.41
CA ASN A 251 8.68 2.84 -21.31
C ASN A 251 9.65 3.96 -20.87
N ASN A 252 10.30 4.62 -21.82
CA ASN A 252 11.20 5.74 -21.55
C ASN A 252 10.39 7.06 -21.43
N ALA A 253 9.36 7.03 -20.60
CA ALA A 253 8.43 8.13 -20.37
C ALA A 253 8.12 8.23 -18.87
N THR A 254 7.74 9.42 -18.39
CA THR A 254 7.33 9.61 -16.99
C THR A 254 6.10 8.76 -16.66
N ASN A 255 5.21 8.56 -17.64
CA ASN A 255 4.00 7.74 -17.54
C ASN A 255 3.94 6.77 -18.73
N GLY A 256 3.54 5.52 -18.50
CA GLY A 256 3.42 4.52 -19.56
C GLY A 256 3.04 3.14 -19.02
N THR A 257 2.85 2.19 -19.94
CA THR A 257 2.67 0.79 -19.57
C THR A 257 4.03 0.18 -19.26
N TYR A 258 4.15 -0.38 -18.07
CA TYR A 258 5.31 -1.14 -17.62
C TYR A 258 4.89 -2.60 -17.44
N THR A 259 5.71 -3.54 -17.89
CA THR A 259 5.43 -4.98 -17.76
C THR A 259 6.56 -5.66 -17.03
N PHE A 260 6.20 -6.54 -16.08
CA PHE A 260 7.15 -7.29 -15.28
C PHE A 260 6.73 -8.76 -15.23
N ALA A 261 7.55 -9.64 -15.79
CA ALA A 261 7.39 -11.07 -15.66
C ALA A 261 8.33 -11.64 -14.60
N VAL A 262 7.79 -12.38 -13.64
CA VAL A 262 8.56 -13.02 -12.55
C VAL A 262 8.09 -14.46 -12.35
N ARG A 263 9.04 -15.35 -12.11
CA ARG A 263 8.83 -16.79 -11.98
C ARG A 263 9.09 -17.19 -10.54
N LEU A 264 8.12 -17.86 -9.93
CA LEU A 264 8.22 -18.47 -8.61
C LEU A 264 8.32 -19.98 -8.77
N LYS A 265 9.32 -20.59 -8.15
CA LYS A 265 9.44 -22.04 -8.00
C LYS A 265 9.27 -22.43 -6.54
N LEU A 266 8.35 -23.36 -6.28
CA LEU A 266 8.13 -23.89 -4.93
C LEU A 266 9.17 -24.98 -4.62
N LYS A 267 9.93 -24.81 -3.54
CA LYS A 267 10.89 -25.82 -3.04
C LYS A 267 10.22 -26.86 -2.14
N GLY A 268 9.06 -26.52 -1.56
CA GLY A 268 8.26 -27.40 -0.72
C GLY A 268 6.77 -27.33 -1.07
N ASP A 269 6.00 -28.27 -0.54
CA ASP A 269 4.54 -28.26 -0.67
C ASP A 269 3.96 -27.07 0.10
N VAL A 270 2.97 -26.38 -0.48
CA VAL A 270 2.27 -25.25 0.17
C VAL A 270 0.78 -25.53 0.28
N PHE A 271 0.18 -25.06 1.36
CA PHE A 271 -1.22 -25.33 1.71
C PHE A 271 -1.99 -24.04 2.02
N ASP A 272 -3.30 -24.03 1.77
CA ASP A 272 -4.15 -22.97 2.32
C ASP A 272 -4.27 -23.12 3.85
N SER A 273 -4.67 -22.06 4.54
CA SER A 273 -4.77 -22.05 6.01
C SER A 273 -5.70 -23.14 6.57
N ALA A 274 -6.63 -23.63 5.75
CA ALA A 274 -7.56 -24.70 6.10
C ALA A 274 -7.12 -26.09 5.59
N GLN A 275 -5.92 -26.21 4.99
CA GLN A 275 -5.36 -27.46 4.43
C GLN A 275 -6.26 -28.20 3.41
N ARG A 276 -7.12 -27.47 2.73
CA ARG A 276 -8.03 -27.96 1.68
C ARG A 276 -7.36 -28.00 0.30
N VAL A 277 -6.39 -27.12 0.07
CA VAL A 277 -5.68 -27.00 -1.20
C VAL A 277 -4.19 -27.20 -0.97
N LYS A 278 -3.57 -28.05 -1.79
CA LYS A 278 -2.15 -28.35 -1.79
C LYS A 278 -1.57 -28.00 -3.17
N ILE A 279 -0.48 -27.26 -3.20
CA ILE A 279 0.36 -27.12 -4.39
C ILE A 279 1.67 -27.85 -4.12
N ASN A 280 2.03 -28.76 -5.02
CA ASN A 280 3.20 -29.61 -4.85
C ASN A 280 4.51 -28.82 -5.04
N SER A 281 5.53 -29.23 -4.31
CA SER A 281 6.93 -28.86 -4.58
C SER A 281 7.31 -29.09 -6.04
N GLY A 282 8.22 -28.25 -6.55
CA GLY A 282 8.64 -28.24 -7.95
C GLY A 282 7.69 -27.49 -8.90
N THR A 283 6.50 -27.09 -8.44
CA THR A 283 5.59 -26.26 -9.24
C THR A 283 6.24 -24.91 -9.52
N GLN A 284 6.20 -24.50 -10.79
CA GLN A 284 6.63 -23.19 -11.24
C GLN A 284 5.39 -22.35 -11.60
N LEU A 285 5.34 -21.13 -11.09
CA LEU A 285 4.30 -20.15 -11.32
C LEU A 285 4.94 -18.96 -12.01
N MET A 286 4.30 -18.46 -13.06
CA MET A 286 4.73 -17.24 -13.74
C MET A 286 3.71 -16.15 -13.47
N PHE A 287 4.22 -14.97 -13.16
CA PHE A 287 3.49 -13.76 -12.84
C PHE A 287 3.89 -12.74 -13.90
N THR A 288 2.93 -12.11 -14.58
CA THR A 288 3.16 -11.15 -15.68
C THR A 288 2.29 -9.93 -15.51
#